data_AF-A0A831V642-F1
#
_entry.id   AF-A0A831V642-F1
#
_cell.length_a   1.000
_cell.length_b   1.000
_cell.length_c   1.000
_cell.angle_alpha   90.00
_cell.angle_beta   90.00
_cell.angle_gamma   90.00
#
_symmetry.space_group_name_H-M   'P 1'
#
loop_
_entity.id
_entity.type
_entity.pdbx_description
1 polymer ?
#
loop_
_entity_poly.entity_id
_entity_poly.type
_entity_poly.pdbx_seq_one_letter_code
_entity_poly.pdbx_strand_id
1 'polypeptide(L)'
;MKNGIDDRRIFPGFNAIYRTNIDIEHVPFDLSGYDNPEKIYEAFKSACSNVEKCFPIIILPRVHKGLYDSIYYRTKAEFLKHGVTSQVFTIDLLNDKKNYRWSLLPTSIQIFTKMGGIPYILEQGIIDSSDIQVFIMGLGISYHPLYKEQRVGYVMIFDQSGNWKFLEAGGITIENTDMESGKDVDTLAEKIASLLNTAITRLANMIQTRHAILIIHYSGKEISSREENAIAKALQELKLSQKILAVYVLKIKKSDVAIYDRESPFEINGSKTGYPEIGTVFKLKPDVYLLVTTGYFIADRGEKGNIWRGLPSNLIISRHREMEKMDKNITDINDESLLVSVFSLSRLNYVSVQNPVSSEPITTRYSREIAWLTLRLLERKANPEIETLRTRMWFI
;
A
#
# COMPACT_ATOMS: atom_id res chain seq x y z
N MET A 1 -21.01 6.61 -13.56
CA MET A 1 -20.58 5.65 -12.50
C MET A 1 -21.53 4.46 -12.36
N LYS A 2 -22.80 4.63 -11.95
CA LYS A 2 -23.75 3.53 -11.69
C LYS A 2 -23.90 2.54 -12.86
N ASN A 3 -24.35 3.02 -14.02
CA ASN A 3 -24.73 2.19 -15.18
C ASN A 3 -23.62 2.04 -16.25
N GLY A 4 -22.43 2.56 -15.98
CA GLY A 4 -21.33 2.53 -16.95
C GLY A 4 -21.38 3.66 -17.99
N ILE A 5 -20.68 3.44 -19.09
CA ILE A 5 -20.69 4.28 -20.30
C ILE A 5 -21.10 3.40 -21.50
N ASP A 6 -21.42 4.03 -22.64
CA ASP A 6 -21.86 3.32 -23.85
C ASP A 6 -20.88 2.23 -24.30
N ASP A 7 -19.57 2.53 -24.26
CA ASP A 7 -18.54 1.51 -24.49
C ASP A 7 -18.30 0.68 -23.23
N ARG A 8 -19.17 -0.32 -23.03
CA ARG A 8 -19.12 -1.24 -21.89
C ARG A 8 -17.81 -2.03 -21.76
N ARG A 9 -16.96 -2.07 -22.80
CA ARG A 9 -15.64 -2.72 -22.73
C ARG A 9 -14.66 -1.93 -21.86
N ILE A 10 -14.86 -0.62 -21.74
CA ILE A 10 -14.00 0.26 -20.93
C ILE A 10 -14.54 0.37 -19.51
N PHE A 11 -15.85 0.59 -19.37
CA PHE A 11 -16.48 0.65 -18.06
C PHE A 11 -17.97 0.25 -18.12
N PRO A 12 -18.30 -1.01 -17.80
CA PRO A 12 -19.68 -1.51 -17.87
C PRO A 12 -20.58 -1.00 -16.73
N GLY A 13 -20.02 -0.31 -15.72
CA GLY A 13 -20.76 0.26 -14.61
C GLY A 13 -20.45 -0.40 -13.27
N PHE A 14 -20.54 0.38 -12.20
CA PHE A 14 -20.18 -0.09 -10.85
C PHE A 14 -21.01 -1.31 -10.42
N ASN A 15 -22.32 -1.26 -10.59
CA ASN A 15 -23.23 -2.36 -10.24
C ASN A 15 -22.95 -3.62 -11.05
N ALA A 16 -22.63 -3.48 -12.34
CA ALA A 16 -22.35 -4.60 -13.22
C ALA A 16 -21.03 -5.30 -12.86
N ILE A 17 -19.96 -4.53 -12.57
CA ILE A 17 -18.64 -5.09 -12.25
C ILE A 17 -18.67 -5.81 -10.91
N TYR A 18 -19.20 -5.14 -9.87
CA TYR A 18 -19.10 -5.63 -8.49
C TYR A 18 -20.33 -6.39 -8.02
N ARG A 19 -21.32 -6.60 -8.90
CA ARG A 19 -22.60 -7.27 -8.59
C ARG A 19 -23.31 -6.62 -7.39
N THR A 20 -23.29 -5.29 -7.36
CA THR A 20 -23.92 -4.48 -6.33
C THR A 20 -25.19 -3.83 -6.85
N ASN A 21 -25.98 -3.26 -5.95
CA ASN A 21 -27.15 -2.45 -6.29
C ASN A 21 -27.05 -1.08 -5.61
N ILE A 22 -26.01 -0.32 -5.94
CA ILE A 22 -25.85 1.04 -5.42
C ILE A 22 -26.70 2.04 -6.20
N ASP A 23 -27.19 3.03 -5.48
CA ASP A 23 -27.76 4.25 -6.01
C ASP A 23 -26.80 5.42 -5.81
N ILE A 24 -26.96 6.46 -6.63
CA ILE A 24 -26.15 7.68 -6.56
C ILE A 24 -27.10 8.85 -6.44
N GLU A 25 -26.97 9.58 -5.34
CA GLU A 25 -27.69 10.82 -5.08
C GLU A 25 -26.74 12.02 -5.21
N HIS A 26 -27.24 13.10 -5.80
CA HIS A 26 -26.49 14.35 -5.88
C HIS A 26 -26.85 15.24 -4.69
N VAL A 27 -25.85 15.53 -3.86
CA VAL A 27 -26.00 16.35 -2.66
C VAL A 27 -25.23 17.66 -2.85
N PRO A 28 -25.91 18.80 -3.00
CA PRO A 28 -25.22 20.09 -3.05
C PRO A 28 -24.71 20.47 -1.67
N PHE A 29 -23.60 21.22 -1.64
CA PHE A 29 -23.11 21.84 -0.42
C PHE A 29 -22.66 23.28 -0.74
N ASP A 30 -22.75 24.13 0.27
CA ASP A 30 -22.40 25.54 0.16
C ASP A 30 -20.87 25.73 0.10
N LEU A 31 -20.41 26.33 -1.00
CA LEU A 31 -19.01 26.67 -1.24
C LEU A 31 -18.63 28.07 -0.72
N SER A 32 -19.56 28.81 -0.12
CA SER A 32 -19.28 30.13 0.45
C SER A 32 -18.30 29.97 1.62
N GLY A 33 -17.06 30.38 1.35
CA GLY A 33 -15.86 29.97 2.08
C GLY A 33 -15.28 28.69 1.47
N TYR A 34 -14.26 28.84 0.62
CA TYR A 34 -13.52 27.79 -0.12
C TYR A 34 -12.91 26.69 0.79
N ASP A 35 -13.15 26.72 2.09
CA ASP A 35 -12.27 26.17 3.11
C ASP A 35 -13.01 25.61 4.34
N ASN A 36 -14.18 24.99 4.15
CA ASN A 36 -14.95 24.42 5.26
C ASN A 36 -15.26 22.92 5.08
N PRO A 37 -14.29 22.03 5.38
CA PRO A 37 -14.47 20.57 5.40
C PRO A 37 -15.68 20.10 6.20
N GLU A 38 -15.99 20.78 7.31
CA GLU A 38 -17.06 20.43 8.24
C GLU A 38 -18.44 20.59 7.57
N LYS A 39 -18.66 21.67 6.80
CA LYS A 39 -19.88 21.84 5.99
C LYS A 39 -20.06 20.73 4.95
N ILE A 40 -18.97 20.26 4.32
CA ILE A 40 -19.02 19.16 3.34
C ILE A 40 -19.47 17.87 4.03
N TYR A 41 -18.91 17.59 5.21
CA TYR A 41 -19.29 16.43 6.00
C TYR A 41 -20.75 16.51 6.49
N GLU A 42 -21.20 17.66 7.00
CA GLU A 42 -22.58 17.83 7.45
C GLU A 42 -23.59 17.71 6.31
N ALA A 43 -23.27 18.17 5.10
CA ALA A 43 -24.11 17.95 3.92
C ALA A 43 -24.25 16.46 3.59
N PHE A 44 -23.14 15.71 3.61
CA PHE A 44 -23.16 14.25 3.43
C PHE A 44 -23.98 13.54 4.51
N LYS A 45 -23.76 13.88 5.78
CA LYS A 45 -24.45 13.29 6.93
C LYS A 45 -25.95 13.58 6.91
N SER A 46 -26.35 14.79 6.47
CA SER A 46 -27.76 15.17 6.38
C SER A 46 -28.50 14.43 5.27
N ALA A 47 -27.82 14.12 4.15
CA ALA A 47 -28.40 13.35 3.06
C ALA A 47 -28.39 11.83 3.34
N CYS A 48 -27.47 11.34 4.15
CA CYS A 48 -27.33 9.92 4.44
C CYS A 48 -28.00 9.52 5.76
N SER A 49 -29.15 8.85 5.67
CA SER A 49 -29.90 8.35 6.85
C SER A 49 -29.13 7.34 7.71
N ASN A 50 -28.21 6.59 7.12
CA ASN A 50 -27.28 5.71 7.83
C ASN A 50 -25.89 5.77 7.17
N VAL A 51 -24.96 6.50 7.80
CA VAL A 51 -23.59 6.75 7.33
C VAL A 51 -22.82 5.47 6.99
N GLU A 52 -23.08 4.35 7.66
CA GLU A 52 -22.41 3.07 7.38
C GLU A 52 -22.81 2.46 6.03
N LYS A 53 -23.96 2.87 5.48
CA LYS A 53 -24.50 2.39 4.20
C LYS A 53 -24.25 3.33 3.03
N CYS A 54 -23.67 4.50 3.28
CA CYS A 54 -23.35 5.48 2.24
C CYS A 54 -21.85 5.57 2.01
N PHE A 55 -21.46 5.91 0.78
CA PHE A 55 -20.08 6.19 0.43
C PHE A 55 -19.98 7.57 -0.24
N PRO A 56 -19.29 8.55 0.40
CA PRO A 56 -19.16 9.88 -0.15
C PRO A 56 -18.19 9.94 -1.35
N ILE A 57 -18.71 10.42 -2.48
CA ILE A 57 -17.92 10.87 -3.63
C ILE A 57 -17.94 12.39 -3.64
N ILE A 58 -16.78 12.99 -3.43
CA ILE A 58 -16.64 14.43 -3.21
C ILE A 58 -15.99 15.06 -4.45
N ILE A 59 -16.57 16.14 -4.97
CA ILE A 59 -16.00 16.88 -6.11
C ILE A 59 -15.27 18.11 -5.56
N LEU A 60 -13.97 18.22 -5.81
CA LEU A 60 -13.12 19.32 -5.34
C LEU A 60 -12.27 19.89 -6.48
N PRO A 61 -11.80 21.14 -6.40
CA PRO A 61 -10.80 21.66 -7.35
C PRO A 61 -9.47 20.91 -7.23
N ARG A 62 -8.71 20.81 -8.32
CA ARG A 62 -7.35 20.27 -8.26
C ARG A 62 -6.45 21.23 -7.50
N VAL A 63 -5.69 20.67 -6.57
CA VAL A 63 -4.68 21.37 -5.77
C VAL A 63 -3.31 20.76 -6.00
N HIS A 64 -2.25 21.55 -5.80
CA HIS A 64 -0.89 21.05 -5.91
C HIS A 64 -0.63 19.99 -4.82
N LYS A 65 -0.03 18.85 -5.17
CA LYS A 65 0.21 17.73 -4.22
C LYS A 65 1.09 18.13 -3.04
N GLY A 66 2.05 19.03 -3.28
CA GLY A 66 2.95 19.56 -2.26
C GLY A 66 2.30 20.61 -1.34
N LEU A 67 1.08 21.07 -1.64
CA LEU A 67 0.36 21.97 -0.74
C LEU A 67 -0.16 21.15 0.45
N TYR A 68 0.64 21.14 1.52
CA TYR A 68 0.35 20.40 2.73
C TYR A 68 -0.90 20.94 3.45
N ASP A 69 -1.47 22.07 3.09
CA ASP A 69 -2.69 22.53 3.77
C ASP A 69 -3.84 22.77 2.78
N SER A 70 -4.04 21.83 1.87
CA SER A 70 -5.07 21.92 0.85
C SER A 70 -6.42 21.35 1.28
N ILE A 71 -7.49 21.90 0.70
CA ILE A 71 -8.87 21.46 0.92
C ILE A 71 -9.06 19.95 0.70
N TYR A 72 -8.32 19.35 -0.25
CA TYR A 72 -8.33 17.91 -0.49
C TYR A 72 -8.05 17.12 0.80
N TYR A 73 -6.94 17.45 1.45
CA TYR A 73 -6.50 16.72 2.61
C TYR A 73 -7.27 17.09 3.87
N ARG A 74 -7.66 18.36 4.03
CA ARG A 74 -8.52 18.80 5.14
C ARG A 74 -9.88 18.07 5.10
N THR A 75 -10.48 17.97 3.92
CA THR A 75 -11.73 17.21 3.70
C THR A 75 -11.56 15.73 4.00
N LYS A 76 -10.49 15.11 3.50
CA LYS A 76 -10.16 13.71 3.82
C LYS A 76 -10.04 13.47 5.32
N ALA A 77 -9.31 14.33 6.03
CA ALA A 77 -9.11 14.22 7.47
C ALA A 77 -10.43 14.36 8.23
N GLU A 78 -11.31 15.29 7.84
CA GLU A 78 -12.61 15.48 8.49
C GLU A 78 -13.50 14.23 8.35
N PHE A 79 -13.60 13.64 7.16
CA PHE A 79 -14.38 12.40 6.98
C PHE A 79 -13.80 11.23 7.79
N LEU A 80 -12.47 11.06 7.78
CA LEU A 80 -11.79 9.99 8.51
C LEU A 80 -11.93 10.14 10.04
N LYS A 81 -11.98 11.37 10.57
CA LYS A 81 -12.24 11.65 11.99
C LYS A 81 -13.58 11.05 12.46
N HIS A 82 -14.54 10.94 11.57
CA HIS A 82 -15.85 10.31 11.84
C HIS A 82 -15.91 8.84 11.36
N GLY A 83 -14.79 8.23 11.02
CA GLY A 83 -14.73 6.83 10.56
C GLY A 83 -15.25 6.60 9.14
N VAL A 84 -15.43 7.67 8.35
CA VAL A 84 -15.98 7.61 7.00
C VAL A 84 -14.87 7.69 5.96
N THR A 85 -14.81 6.68 5.10
CA THR A 85 -13.90 6.67 3.93
C THR A 85 -14.54 7.42 2.77
N SER A 86 -13.75 8.17 1.99
CA SER A 86 -14.27 8.95 0.85
C SER A 86 -13.44 8.78 -0.42
N GLN A 87 -14.03 9.08 -1.57
CA GLN A 87 -13.34 9.25 -2.85
C GLN A 87 -13.47 10.70 -3.31
N VAL A 88 -12.37 11.30 -3.78
CA VAL A 88 -12.39 12.64 -4.38
C VAL A 88 -12.26 12.53 -5.89
N PHE A 89 -13.08 13.27 -6.62
CA PHE A 89 -12.89 13.58 -8.04
C PHE A 89 -12.50 15.04 -8.17
N THR A 90 -11.52 15.34 -9.04
CA THR A 90 -11.18 16.73 -9.33
C THR A 90 -12.08 17.28 -10.44
N ILE A 91 -12.46 18.56 -10.33
CA ILE A 91 -13.19 19.26 -11.39
C ILE A 91 -12.45 19.15 -12.74
N ASP A 92 -11.12 19.27 -12.73
CA ASP A 92 -10.25 19.10 -13.90
C ASP A 92 -10.42 17.74 -14.58
N LEU A 93 -10.51 16.66 -13.80
CA LEU A 93 -10.69 15.31 -14.34
C LEU A 93 -12.06 15.18 -15.00
N LEU A 94 -13.10 15.76 -14.39
CA LEU A 94 -14.46 15.72 -14.93
C LEU A 94 -14.57 16.52 -16.25
N ASN A 95 -13.80 17.60 -16.40
CA ASN A 95 -13.77 18.41 -17.61
C ASN A 95 -12.94 17.77 -18.74
N ASP A 96 -11.97 16.91 -18.41
CA ASP A 96 -11.19 16.15 -19.39
C ASP A 96 -11.91 14.83 -19.76
N LYS A 97 -12.78 14.89 -20.78
CA LYS A 97 -13.56 13.73 -21.23
C LYS A 97 -12.71 12.49 -21.54
N LYS A 98 -11.51 12.68 -22.10
CA LYS A 98 -10.63 11.56 -22.49
C LYS A 98 -10.09 10.88 -21.23
N ASN A 99 -9.48 11.64 -20.33
CA ASN A 99 -8.91 11.08 -19.11
C ASN A 99 -10.00 10.60 -18.14
N TYR A 100 -11.14 11.28 -18.07
CA TYR A 100 -12.31 10.83 -17.31
C TYR A 100 -12.71 9.40 -17.70
N ARG A 101 -12.91 9.15 -19.00
CA ARG A 101 -13.31 7.82 -19.52
C ARG A 101 -12.36 6.71 -19.07
N TRP A 102 -11.06 6.93 -19.13
CA TRP A 102 -10.05 5.93 -18.73
C TRP A 102 -9.86 5.82 -17.20
N SER A 103 -10.23 6.86 -16.45
CA SER A 103 -10.16 6.87 -14.98
C SER A 103 -11.30 6.11 -14.29
N LEU A 104 -12.42 5.87 -14.99
CA LEU A 104 -13.63 5.28 -14.40
C LEU A 104 -13.37 3.90 -13.77
N LEU A 105 -12.72 2.99 -14.50
CA LEU A 105 -12.44 1.65 -14.00
C LEU A 105 -11.47 1.68 -12.81
N PRO A 106 -10.26 2.29 -12.89
CA PRO A 106 -9.37 2.42 -11.73
C PRO A 106 -10.05 3.07 -10.52
N THR A 107 -10.82 4.14 -10.72
CA THR A 107 -11.48 4.84 -9.61
C THR A 107 -12.60 4.00 -9.01
N SER A 108 -13.33 3.22 -9.82
CA SER A 108 -14.34 2.29 -9.31
C SER A 108 -13.74 1.22 -8.39
N ILE A 109 -12.53 0.75 -8.71
CA ILE A 109 -11.80 -0.24 -7.91
C ILE A 109 -11.39 0.37 -6.57
N GLN A 110 -10.86 1.60 -6.59
CA GLN A 110 -10.55 2.34 -5.37
C GLN A 110 -11.79 2.54 -4.49
N ILE A 111 -12.92 2.95 -5.07
CA ILE A 111 -14.19 3.12 -4.34
C ILE A 111 -14.63 1.79 -3.71
N PHE A 112 -14.72 0.71 -4.50
CA PHE A 112 -15.14 -0.60 -4.02
C PHE A 112 -14.24 -1.09 -2.87
N THR A 113 -12.94 -0.87 -3.00
CA THR A 113 -11.96 -1.26 -1.99
C THR A 113 -12.08 -0.43 -0.70
N LYS A 114 -12.31 0.88 -0.81
CA LYS A 114 -12.56 1.76 0.34
C LYS A 114 -13.87 1.44 1.06
N MET A 115 -14.86 0.92 0.35
CA MET A 115 -16.09 0.38 0.93
C MET A 115 -15.85 -0.94 1.70
N GLY A 116 -14.66 -1.55 1.57
CA GLY A 116 -14.29 -2.84 2.18
C GLY A 116 -14.35 -4.03 1.24
N GLY A 117 -14.62 -3.81 -0.06
CA GLY A 117 -14.58 -4.85 -1.07
C GLY A 117 -13.15 -5.29 -1.41
N ILE A 118 -13.00 -6.50 -1.92
CA ILE A 118 -11.72 -7.03 -2.42
C ILE A 118 -11.92 -7.26 -3.93
N PRO A 119 -11.37 -6.39 -4.80
CA PRO A 119 -11.68 -6.42 -6.23
C PRO A 119 -11.06 -7.62 -6.94
N TYR A 120 -9.86 -8.02 -6.52
CA TYR A 120 -9.14 -9.19 -7.00
C TYR A 120 -7.98 -9.54 -6.05
N ILE A 121 -7.53 -10.79 -6.12
CA ILE A 121 -6.40 -11.34 -5.38
C ILE A 121 -5.50 -12.12 -6.35
N LEU A 122 -4.35 -12.59 -5.87
CA LEU A 122 -3.50 -13.51 -6.62
C LEU A 122 -4.14 -14.90 -6.66
N GLU A 123 -4.10 -15.54 -7.83
CA GLU A 123 -4.65 -16.90 -8.03
C GLU A 123 -3.85 -17.96 -7.27
N GLN A 124 -2.52 -17.87 -7.32
CA GLN A 124 -1.61 -18.77 -6.61
C GLN A 124 -1.05 -18.06 -5.38
N GLY A 125 -1.06 -18.75 -4.24
CA GLY A 125 -0.42 -18.29 -3.01
C GLY A 125 1.11 -18.31 -3.13
N ILE A 126 1.78 -17.46 -2.37
CA ILE A 126 3.24 -17.32 -2.37
C ILE A 126 3.96 -18.62 -1.94
N ILE A 127 3.33 -19.41 -1.05
CA ILE A 127 3.78 -20.74 -0.63
C ILE A 127 2.56 -21.65 -0.62
N ASP A 128 2.67 -22.80 -1.26
CA ASP A 128 1.60 -23.79 -1.33
C ASP A 128 1.79 -24.85 -0.24
N SER A 129 1.23 -24.59 0.95
CA SER A 129 1.21 -25.54 2.06
C SER A 129 -0.12 -25.48 2.81
N SER A 130 -0.80 -26.62 2.94
CA SER A 130 -2.11 -26.69 3.59
C SER A 130 -2.07 -26.43 5.10
N ASP A 131 -0.93 -26.71 5.75
CA ASP A 131 -0.78 -26.67 7.21
C ASP A 131 -0.13 -25.37 7.71
N ILE A 132 0.42 -24.56 6.80
CA ILE A 132 1.16 -23.34 7.10
C ILE A 132 0.52 -22.17 6.38
N GLN A 133 -0.05 -21.24 7.15
CA GLN A 133 -0.50 -19.96 6.59
C GLN A 133 0.67 -19.01 6.41
N VAL A 134 0.72 -18.32 5.28
CA VAL A 134 1.71 -17.26 5.05
C VAL A 134 1.07 -15.89 5.11
N PHE A 135 1.68 -15.02 5.89
CA PHE A 135 1.32 -13.61 5.98
C PHE A 135 2.49 -12.75 5.54
N ILE A 136 2.18 -11.67 4.82
CA ILE A 136 3.15 -10.66 4.42
C ILE A 136 2.86 -9.37 5.16
N MET A 137 3.90 -8.83 5.79
CA MET A 137 3.86 -7.60 6.57
C MET A 137 4.61 -6.50 5.83
N GLY A 138 3.92 -5.43 5.44
CA GLY A 138 4.58 -4.19 5.01
C GLY A 138 4.87 -3.31 6.22
N LEU A 139 6.15 -3.09 6.53
CA LEU A 139 6.61 -2.18 7.59
C LEU A 139 7.19 -0.91 6.97
N GLY A 140 6.83 0.24 7.52
CA GLY A 140 7.50 1.48 7.16
C GLY A 140 7.36 2.57 8.20
N ILE A 141 8.25 3.54 8.07
CA ILE A 141 8.32 4.76 8.87
C ILE A 141 8.35 5.91 7.88
N SER A 142 7.56 6.94 8.16
CA SER A 142 7.51 8.12 7.31
C SER A 142 7.46 9.39 8.16
N TYR A 143 7.96 10.47 7.57
CA TYR A 143 8.21 11.73 8.25
C TYR A 143 7.16 12.78 7.91
N HIS A 144 6.88 13.67 8.84
CA HIS A 144 6.14 14.87 8.53
C HIS A 144 6.91 15.74 7.53
N PRO A 145 6.29 16.17 6.41
CA PRO A 145 6.97 16.99 5.40
C PRO A 145 7.51 18.31 5.95
N LEU A 146 6.85 18.88 6.96
CA LEU A 146 7.22 20.17 7.58
C LEU A 146 7.94 20.03 8.93
N TYR A 147 7.78 18.90 9.63
CA TYR A 147 8.17 18.71 11.05
C TYR A 147 8.90 17.36 11.20
N LYS A 148 10.15 17.28 10.77
CA LYS A 148 10.87 15.99 10.63
C LYS A 148 10.99 15.18 11.93
N GLU A 149 10.82 15.83 13.08
CA GLU A 149 10.74 15.22 14.41
C GLU A 149 9.47 14.37 14.62
N GLN A 150 8.40 14.66 13.87
CA GLN A 150 7.16 13.89 13.87
C GLN A 150 7.22 12.81 12.79
N ARG A 151 6.99 11.57 13.23
CA ARG A 151 7.00 10.40 12.36
C ARG A 151 5.74 9.56 12.58
N VAL A 152 5.42 8.74 11.60
CA VAL A 152 4.38 7.72 11.72
C VAL A 152 5.00 6.39 11.32
N GLY A 153 4.90 5.42 12.22
CA GLY A 153 5.13 4.02 11.91
C GLY A 153 3.83 3.36 11.47
N TYR A 154 3.90 2.47 10.50
CA TYR A 154 2.76 1.66 10.08
C TYR A 154 3.18 0.23 9.75
N VAL A 155 2.22 -0.67 9.94
CA VAL A 155 2.31 -2.10 9.65
C VAL A 155 1.05 -2.51 8.90
N MET A 156 1.21 -3.03 7.69
CA MET A 156 0.12 -3.57 6.88
C MET A 156 0.25 -5.08 6.81
N ILE A 157 -0.85 -5.82 6.99
CA ILE A 157 -0.86 -7.27 6.88
C ILE A 157 -1.68 -7.72 5.68
N PHE A 158 -1.08 -8.64 4.91
CA PHE A 158 -1.69 -9.35 3.80
C PHE A 158 -1.57 -10.86 4.03
N ASP A 159 -2.47 -11.66 3.47
CA ASP A 159 -2.24 -13.12 3.37
C ASP A 159 -1.43 -13.49 2.11
N GLN A 160 -1.20 -14.79 1.94
CA GLN A 160 -0.45 -15.39 0.83
C GLN A 160 -1.00 -15.08 -0.58
N SER A 161 -2.28 -14.71 -0.70
CA SER A 161 -2.90 -14.30 -1.96
C SER A 161 -2.86 -12.77 -2.14
N GLY A 162 -2.19 -12.08 -1.22
CA GLY A 162 -2.11 -10.63 -1.12
C GLY A 162 -3.44 -9.97 -0.76
N ASN A 163 -4.36 -10.72 -0.15
CA ASN A 163 -5.59 -10.16 0.37
C ASN A 163 -5.30 -9.33 1.63
N TRP A 164 -5.83 -8.11 1.68
CA TRP A 164 -5.70 -7.21 2.81
C TRP A 164 -6.36 -7.76 4.07
N LYS A 165 -5.66 -7.69 5.20
CA LYS A 165 -6.19 -8.05 6.52
C LYS A 165 -6.43 -6.83 7.38
N PHE A 166 -5.38 -6.09 7.69
CA PHE A 166 -5.49 -4.87 8.49
C PHE A 166 -4.25 -3.97 8.41
N LEU A 167 -4.43 -2.73 8.84
CA LEU A 167 -3.42 -1.72 9.12
C LEU A 167 -3.32 -1.47 10.63
N GLU A 168 -2.10 -1.43 11.14
CA GLU A 168 -1.75 -0.79 12.40
C GLU A 168 -0.90 0.44 12.10
N ALA A 169 -1.22 1.58 12.70
CA ALA A 169 -0.45 2.80 12.54
C ALA A 169 -0.31 3.53 13.89
N GLY A 170 0.83 4.14 14.14
CA GLY A 170 1.12 4.84 15.38
C GLY A 170 2.00 6.07 15.15
N GLY A 171 1.67 7.15 15.84
CA GLY A 171 2.52 8.33 15.91
C GLY A 171 3.81 8.02 16.68
N ILE A 172 4.94 8.45 16.11
CA ILE A 172 6.26 8.35 16.69
C ILE A 172 6.78 9.78 16.79
N THR A 173 6.63 10.39 17.95
CA THR A 173 7.22 11.69 18.25
C THR A 173 8.52 11.46 19.00
N ILE A 174 9.62 12.02 18.49
CA ILE A 174 10.92 12.02 19.17
C ILE A 174 11.16 13.41 19.72
N GLU A 175 11.42 13.53 21.02
CA GLU A 175 11.71 14.81 21.64
C GLU A 175 13.13 15.28 21.26
N ASN A 176 13.32 16.60 21.11
CA ASN A 176 14.60 17.18 20.68
C ASN A 176 15.77 16.81 21.62
N THR A 177 15.50 16.66 22.92
CA THR A 177 16.47 16.23 23.93
C THR A 177 16.98 14.80 23.71
N ASP A 178 16.19 13.93 23.09
CA ASP A 178 16.58 12.56 22.79
C ASP A 178 17.50 12.48 21.57
N MET A 179 17.36 13.41 20.60
CA MET A 179 18.24 13.48 19.43
C MET A 179 19.67 13.90 19.81
N GLU A 180 19.83 14.85 20.74
CA GLU A 180 21.14 15.35 21.17
C GLU A 180 21.87 14.34 22.07
N SER A 181 21.15 13.50 22.79
CA SER A 181 21.69 12.51 23.73
C SER A 181 21.89 11.11 23.13
N GLY A 182 21.47 10.87 21.88
CA GLY A 182 21.52 9.55 21.24
C GLY A 182 20.51 8.54 21.77
N LYS A 183 19.58 8.96 22.65
CA LYS A 183 18.47 8.15 23.17
C LYS A 183 17.34 7.96 22.14
N ASP A 184 17.37 8.73 21.04
CA ASP A 184 16.39 8.68 19.95
C ASP A 184 16.25 7.29 19.33
N VAL A 185 17.35 6.54 19.18
CA VAL A 185 17.35 5.19 18.60
C VAL A 185 16.60 4.20 19.51
N ASP A 186 16.81 4.26 20.83
CA ASP A 186 16.15 3.39 21.78
C ASP A 186 14.66 3.70 21.86
N THR A 187 14.29 4.99 21.97
CA THR A 187 12.90 5.44 21.95
C THR A 187 12.18 5.02 20.65
N LEU A 188 12.85 5.16 19.50
CA LEU A 188 12.32 4.73 18.22
C LEU A 188 12.14 3.21 18.15
N ALA A 189 13.13 2.44 18.60
CA ALA A 189 13.07 0.98 18.63
C ALA A 189 11.91 0.50 19.51
N GLU A 190 11.72 1.09 20.68
CA GLU A 190 10.60 0.79 21.59
C GLU A 190 9.25 1.06 20.92
N LYS A 191 9.10 2.18 20.21
CA LYS A 191 7.85 2.53 19.49
C LYS A 191 7.57 1.56 18.34
N ILE A 192 8.60 1.20 17.56
CA ILE A 192 8.48 0.21 16.48
C ILE A 192 8.15 -1.17 17.07
N ALA A 193 8.81 -1.58 18.14
CA ALA A 193 8.55 -2.84 18.82
C ALA A 193 7.11 -2.89 19.35
N SER A 194 6.60 -1.80 19.93
CA SER A 194 5.20 -1.70 20.37
C SER A 194 4.21 -1.87 19.21
N LEU A 195 4.48 -1.19 18.08
CA LEU A 195 3.67 -1.32 16.86
C LEU A 195 3.68 -2.76 16.30
N LEU A 196 4.86 -3.37 16.21
CA LEU A 196 5.02 -4.76 15.75
C LEU A 196 4.34 -5.75 16.69
N ASN A 197 4.51 -5.61 18.02
CA ASN A 197 3.84 -6.44 19.02
C ASN A 197 2.32 -6.35 18.92
N THR A 198 1.78 -5.15 18.71
CA THR A 198 0.34 -4.93 18.51
C THR A 198 -0.15 -5.65 17.26
N ALA A 199 0.54 -5.46 16.13
CA ALA A 199 0.19 -6.11 14.87
C ALA A 199 0.29 -7.64 14.95
N ILE A 200 1.33 -8.17 15.58
CA ILE A 200 1.53 -9.63 15.73
C ILE A 200 0.52 -10.25 16.67
N THR A 201 0.18 -9.57 17.77
CA THR A 201 -0.87 -10.04 18.68
C THR A 201 -2.21 -10.13 17.96
N ARG A 202 -2.55 -9.10 17.17
CA ARG A 202 -3.77 -9.11 16.34
C ARG A 202 -3.72 -10.22 15.29
N LEU A 203 -2.59 -10.37 14.58
CA LEU A 203 -2.39 -11.43 13.62
C LEU A 203 -2.57 -12.82 14.25
N ALA A 204 -2.01 -13.06 15.43
CA ALA A 204 -2.10 -14.34 16.13
C ALA A 204 -3.54 -14.79 16.41
N ASN A 205 -4.45 -13.83 16.63
CA ASN A 205 -5.88 -14.07 16.79
C ASN A 205 -6.58 -14.43 15.47
N MET A 206 -6.01 -14.06 14.33
CA MET A 206 -6.54 -14.37 12.99
C MET A 206 -6.02 -15.69 12.42
N ILE A 207 -4.90 -16.22 12.93
CA ILE A 207 -4.34 -17.49 12.45
C ILE A 207 -5.30 -18.64 12.80
N GLN A 208 -5.84 -19.25 11.74
CA GLN A 208 -6.79 -20.37 11.83
C GLN A 208 -6.10 -21.74 11.86
N THR A 209 -4.92 -21.85 11.24
CA THR A 209 -4.11 -23.07 11.23
C THR A 209 -3.33 -23.22 12.52
N ARG A 210 -2.70 -24.38 12.69
CA ARG A 210 -1.78 -24.61 13.81
C ARG A 210 -0.56 -23.69 13.73
N HIS A 211 -0.10 -23.40 12.50
CA HIS A 211 1.15 -22.69 12.27
C HIS A 211 1.03 -21.63 11.17
N ALA A 212 1.87 -20.61 11.27
CA ALA A 212 2.02 -19.55 10.29
C ALA A 212 3.47 -19.10 10.13
N ILE A 213 3.75 -18.52 8.97
CA ILE A 213 5.01 -17.84 8.64
C ILE A 213 4.70 -16.38 8.33
N LEU A 214 5.60 -15.50 8.78
CA LEU A 214 5.53 -14.07 8.52
C LEU A 214 6.70 -13.64 7.62
N ILE A 215 6.42 -12.95 6.53
CA ILE A 215 7.42 -12.32 5.67
C ILE A 215 7.30 -10.81 5.82
N ILE A 216 8.33 -10.15 6.32
CA ILE A 216 8.36 -8.70 6.54
C ILE A 216 9.05 -8.02 5.36
N HIS A 217 8.34 -7.13 4.69
CA HIS A 217 8.83 -6.22 3.68
C HIS A 217 8.98 -4.84 4.29
N TYR A 218 10.17 -4.24 4.22
CA TYR A 218 10.34 -2.83 4.60
C TYR A 218 11.03 -2.01 3.51
N SER A 219 10.65 -0.75 3.40
CA SER A 219 11.15 0.16 2.35
C SER A 219 12.51 0.76 2.73
N GLY A 220 13.50 0.65 1.84
CA GLY A 220 14.86 1.16 2.10
C GLY A 220 15.12 2.62 1.70
N LYS A 221 14.21 3.32 1.01
CA LYS A 221 14.49 4.66 0.46
C LYS A 221 14.34 5.80 1.47
N GLU A 222 13.57 5.58 2.53
CA GLU A 222 13.25 6.60 3.54
C GLU A 222 13.82 6.24 4.93
N ILE A 223 14.47 5.08 5.06
CA ILE A 223 14.95 4.55 6.34
C ILE A 223 16.43 4.83 6.50
N SER A 224 16.75 5.68 7.48
CA SER A 224 18.11 5.95 7.92
C SER A 224 18.75 4.72 8.59
N SER A 225 20.08 4.66 8.67
CA SER A 225 20.77 3.59 9.41
C SER A 225 20.32 3.50 10.87
N ARG A 226 19.93 4.62 11.49
CA ARG A 226 19.36 4.65 12.84
C ARG A 226 18.02 3.91 12.91
N GLU A 227 17.13 4.16 11.95
CA GLU A 227 15.84 3.48 11.89
C GLU A 227 15.99 2.00 11.55
N GLU A 228 16.94 1.66 10.68
CA GLU A 228 17.25 0.26 10.38
C GLU A 228 17.75 -0.49 11.62
N ASN A 229 18.64 0.13 12.41
CA ASN A 229 19.07 -0.44 13.68
C ASN A 229 17.91 -0.56 14.68
N ALA A 230 17.01 0.42 14.71
CA ALA A 230 15.82 0.37 15.56
C ALA A 230 14.85 -0.76 15.15
N ILE A 231 14.65 -0.97 13.86
CA ILE A 231 13.88 -2.11 13.33
C ILE A 231 14.56 -3.43 13.71
N ALA A 232 15.88 -3.54 13.51
CA ALA A 232 16.65 -4.73 13.86
C ALA A 232 16.51 -5.07 15.36
N LYS A 233 16.69 -4.07 16.23
CA LYS A 233 16.54 -4.21 17.68
C LYS A 233 15.10 -4.63 18.05
N ALA A 234 14.10 -3.95 17.49
CA ALA A 234 12.70 -4.28 17.73
C ALA A 234 12.35 -5.72 17.31
N LEU A 235 12.86 -6.18 16.16
CA LEU A 235 12.65 -7.54 15.67
C LEU A 235 13.39 -8.57 16.54
N GLN A 236 14.59 -8.26 17.03
CA GLN A 236 15.33 -9.13 17.96
C GLN A 236 14.60 -9.30 19.30
N GLU A 237 13.99 -8.25 19.83
CA GLU A 237 13.25 -8.27 21.12
C GLU A 237 11.81 -8.79 20.99
N LEU A 238 11.29 -8.86 19.76
CA LEU A 238 9.93 -9.27 19.44
C LEU A 238 9.56 -10.66 20.01
N LYS A 239 8.49 -10.72 20.81
CA LYS A 239 7.98 -11.99 21.33
C LYS A 239 6.97 -12.57 20.34
N LEU A 240 7.36 -13.64 19.65
CA LEU A 240 6.47 -14.31 18.70
C LEU A 240 5.43 -15.16 19.43
N SER A 241 4.21 -15.18 18.87
CA SER A 241 3.19 -16.15 19.27
C SER A 241 3.68 -17.56 18.94
N GLN A 242 3.27 -18.55 19.75
CA GLN A 242 3.55 -19.97 19.48
C GLN A 242 3.03 -20.45 18.11
N LYS A 243 2.08 -19.72 17.52
CA LYS A 243 1.56 -20.02 16.18
C LYS A 243 2.48 -19.54 15.05
N ILE A 244 3.34 -18.55 15.28
CA ILE A 244 4.24 -18.00 14.25
C ILE A 244 5.58 -18.71 14.39
N LEU A 245 5.87 -19.59 13.44
CA LEU A 245 7.05 -20.45 13.49
C LEU A 245 8.28 -19.82 12.83
N ALA A 246 8.09 -18.91 11.89
CA ALA A 246 9.20 -18.22 11.24
C ALA A 246 8.85 -16.78 10.83
N VAL A 247 9.86 -15.91 10.88
CA VAL A 247 9.85 -14.52 10.43
C VAL A 247 11.02 -14.30 9.48
N TYR A 248 10.69 -13.95 8.25
CA TYR A 248 11.63 -13.58 7.19
C TYR A 248 11.65 -12.08 7.01
N VAL A 249 12.81 -11.50 6.68
CA VAL A 249 12.96 -10.04 6.64
C VAL A 249 13.63 -9.61 5.33
N LEU A 250 12.89 -8.86 4.52
CA LEU A 250 13.32 -8.35 3.22
C LEU A 250 13.30 -6.82 3.20
N LYS A 251 14.46 -6.23 2.94
CA LYS A 251 14.60 -4.81 2.60
C LYS A 251 14.40 -4.63 1.11
N ILE A 252 13.49 -3.73 0.73
CA ILE A 252 13.13 -3.46 -0.66
C ILE A 252 13.47 -2.02 -0.99
N LYS A 253 14.33 -1.81 -1.98
CA LYS A 253 14.79 -0.49 -2.44
C LYS A 253 14.69 -0.40 -3.95
N LYS A 254 14.36 0.78 -4.48
CA LYS A 254 14.58 1.08 -5.91
C LYS A 254 16.07 1.06 -6.26
N SER A 255 16.39 0.32 -7.31
CA SER A 255 17.74 0.22 -7.83
C SER A 255 18.08 1.41 -8.72
N ASP A 256 19.35 1.80 -8.69
CA ASP A 256 19.96 2.69 -9.68
C ASP A 256 20.68 1.89 -10.78
N VAL A 257 20.56 0.55 -10.76
CA VAL A 257 21.14 -0.36 -11.75
C VAL A 257 20.19 -0.53 -12.93
N ALA A 258 20.63 -0.08 -14.10
CA ALA A 258 20.01 -0.37 -15.38
C ALA A 258 20.58 -1.67 -15.98
N ILE A 259 19.72 -2.44 -16.64
CA ILE A 259 20.08 -3.69 -17.32
C ILE A 259 19.74 -3.53 -18.79
N TYR A 260 20.65 -3.96 -19.67
CA TYR A 260 20.41 -4.07 -21.10
C TYR A 260 20.60 -5.53 -21.51
N ASP A 261 19.51 -6.20 -21.82
CA ASP A 261 19.51 -7.57 -22.32
C ASP A 261 19.71 -7.55 -23.84
N ARG A 262 20.87 -8.03 -24.29
CA ARG A 262 21.24 -8.08 -25.71
C ARG A 262 20.38 -9.08 -26.50
N GLU A 263 19.80 -10.05 -25.80
CA GLU A 263 18.97 -11.11 -26.35
C GLU A 263 17.49 -10.90 -26.01
N SER A 264 17.13 -9.71 -25.52
CA SER A 264 15.75 -9.31 -25.23
C SER A 264 14.81 -9.71 -26.38
N PRO A 265 13.78 -10.52 -26.12
CA PRO A 265 12.84 -10.96 -27.15
C PRO A 265 11.87 -9.84 -27.58
N PHE A 266 11.79 -8.75 -26.81
CA PHE A 266 10.79 -7.72 -26.99
C PHE A 266 11.21 -6.64 -28.00
N GLU A 267 10.30 -6.31 -28.90
CA GLU A 267 10.47 -5.30 -29.95
C GLU A 267 9.32 -4.30 -29.97
N ILE A 268 9.62 -3.01 -30.09
CA ILE A 268 8.62 -1.95 -30.27
C ILE A 268 8.87 -1.23 -31.58
N ASN A 269 7.86 -1.22 -32.44
CA ASN A 269 7.94 -0.58 -33.76
C ASN A 269 9.16 -1.07 -34.57
N GLY A 270 9.49 -2.36 -34.48
CA GLY A 270 10.63 -2.98 -35.16
C GLY A 270 12.00 -2.65 -34.56
N SER A 271 12.05 -2.07 -33.36
CA SER A 271 13.30 -1.81 -32.63
C SER A 271 13.39 -2.67 -31.37
N LYS A 272 14.51 -3.37 -31.21
CA LYS A 272 14.81 -4.12 -29.98
C LYS A 272 14.78 -3.18 -28.78
N THR A 273 14.08 -3.60 -27.74
CA THR A 273 13.89 -2.77 -26.55
C THR A 273 15.06 -2.90 -25.57
N GLY A 274 15.73 -4.06 -25.55
CA GLY A 274 16.83 -4.35 -24.64
C GLY A 274 16.41 -4.58 -23.18
N TYR A 275 15.12 -4.71 -22.90
CA TYR A 275 14.64 -4.97 -21.55
C TYR A 275 14.62 -6.47 -21.27
N PRO A 276 15.10 -6.91 -20.10
CA PRO A 276 14.80 -8.25 -19.60
C PRO A 276 13.30 -8.43 -19.41
N GLU A 277 12.86 -9.68 -19.39
CA GLU A 277 11.48 -10.01 -19.03
C GLU A 277 11.18 -9.60 -17.58
N ILE A 278 10.01 -9.01 -17.36
CA ILE A 278 9.52 -8.67 -16.02
C ILE A 278 9.43 -9.95 -15.17
N GLY A 279 9.96 -9.90 -13.95
CA GLY A 279 10.07 -11.04 -13.05
C GLY A 279 11.46 -11.67 -13.02
N THR A 280 12.34 -11.29 -13.96
CA THR A 280 13.74 -11.74 -13.95
C THR A 280 14.45 -11.31 -12.67
N VAL A 281 15.19 -12.25 -12.07
CA VAL A 281 16.00 -12.03 -10.86
C VAL A 281 17.46 -12.24 -11.18
N PHE A 282 18.30 -11.29 -10.76
CA PHE A 282 19.76 -11.44 -10.76
C PHE A 282 20.25 -11.53 -9.31
N LYS A 283 20.95 -12.61 -8.96
CA LYS A 283 21.66 -12.70 -7.68
C LYS A 283 22.95 -11.89 -7.77
N LEU A 284 23.00 -10.77 -7.05
CA LEU A 284 24.17 -9.87 -7.07
C LEU A 284 25.27 -10.35 -6.13
N LYS A 285 24.89 -10.83 -4.94
CA LYS A 285 25.75 -11.44 -3.93
C LYS A 285 24.88 -12.33 -3.01
N PRO A 286 25.45 -13.08 -2.04
CA PRO A 286 24.63 -13.75 -1.03
C PRO A 286 23.61 -12.78 -0.41
N ASP A 287 22.35 -13.22 -0.34
CA ASP A 287 21.22 -12.49 0.25
C ASP A 287 20.87 -11.14 -0.40
N VAL A 288 21.44 -10.79 -1.57
CA VAL A 288 21.07 -9.56 -2.29
C VAL A 288 20.76 -9.84 -3.75
N TYR A 289 19.57 -9.40 -4.15
CA TYR A 289 18.95 -9.70 -5.42
C TYR A 289 18.52 -8.42 -6.14
N LEU A 290 18.57 -8.45 -7.46
CA LEU A 290 17.98 -7.43 -8.32
C LEU A 290 16.76 -8.05 -9.01
N LEU A 291 15.57 -7.52 -8.74
CA LEU A 291 14.31 -7.96 -9.34
C LEU A 291 13.85 -6.95 -10.40
N VAL A 292 13.61 -7.43 -11.61
CA VAL A 292 13.08 -6.63 -12.72
C VAL A 292 11.56 -6.51 -12.57
N THR A 293 11.09 -5.32 -12.21
CA THR A 293 9.64 -5.02 -12.09
C THR A 293 9.14 -4.08 -13.18
N THR A 294 10.02 -3.60 -14.06
CA THR A 294 9.67 -2.71 -15.17
C THR A 294 10.30 -3.17 -16.47
N GLY A 295 9.52 -3.21 -17.54
CA GLY A 295 9.93 -3.74 -18.83
C GLY A 295 8.74 -4.28 -19.61
N TYR A 296 8.95 -5.42 -20.25
CA TYR A 296 7.96 -6.12 -21.07
C TYR A 296 7.76 -7.56 -20.59
N PHE A 297 6.62 -8.12 -20.95
CA PHE A 297 6.24 -9.50 -20.67
C PHE A 297 5.25 -9.97 -21.73
N ILE A 298 5.14 -11.28 -21.89
CA ILE A 298 4.20 -11.90 -22.84
C ILE A 298 2.86 -12.12 -22.13
N ALA A 299 1.77 -11.66 -22.75
CA ALA A 299 0.40 -11.93 -22.31
C ALA A 299 -0.39 -12.64 -23.43
N ASP A 300 -1.59 -13.15 -23.14
CA ASP A 300 -2.44 -13.85 -24.12
C ASP A 300 -2.71 -13.06 -25.41
N ARG A 301 -2.63 -11.72 -25.35
CA ARG A 301 -2.86 -10.82 -26.49
C ARG A 301 -1.55 -10.26 -27.09
N GLY A 302 -0.42 -10.91 -26.82
CA GLY A 302 0.91 -10.50 -27.25
C GLY A 302 1.70 -9.73 -26.19
N GLU A 303 2.76 -9.07 -26.64
CA GLU A 303 3.67 -8.30 -25.79
C GLU A 303 2.96 -7.13 -25.11
N LYS A 304 3.22 -6.98 -23.82
CA LYS A 304 2.78 -5.84 -23.02
C LYS A 304 3.94 -5.29 -22.22
N GLY A 305 3.86 -4.02 -21.90
CA GLY A 305 4.86 -3.34 -21.08
C GLY A 305 4.24 -2.41 -20.08
N ASN A 306 4.95 -2.20 -18.98
CA ASN A 306 4.60 -1.22 -17.95
C ASN A 306 5.48 0.03 -18.00
N ILE A 307 6.31 0.12 -19.02
CA ILE A 307 7.18 1.24 -19.33
C ILE A 307 6.92 1.65 -20.79
N TRP A 308 6.87 2.95 -21.04
CA TRP A 308 6.73 3.49 -22.40
C TRP A 308 8.04 4.11 -22.89
N ARG A 309 8.71 4.86 -22.02
CA ARG A 309 10.01 5.51 -22.25
C ARG A 309 10.77 5.59 -20.93
N GLY A 310 12.10 5.51 -20.99
CA GLY A 310 12.99 5.72 -19.83
C GLY A 310 13.91 4.53 -19.58
N LEU A 311 14.54 4.52 -18.41
CA LEU A 311 15.30 3.37 -17.90
C LEU A 311 14.40 2.54 -16.97
N PRO A 312 14.62 1.22 -16.88
CA PRO A 312 13.89 0.37 -15.95
C PRO A 312 14.14 0.80 -14.50
N SER A 313 13.08 0.81 -13.68
CA SER A 313 13.13 1.03 -12.24
C SER A 313 13.08 -0.32 -11.53
N ASN A 314 14.20 -1.05 -11.57
CA ASN A 314 14.35 -2.35 -10.91
C ASN A 314 14.35 -2.21 -9.38
N LEU A 315 14.20 -3.32 -8.66
CA LEU A 315 14.27 -3.37 -7.20
C LEU A 315 15.53 -4.11 -6.75
N ILE A 316 16.23 -3.55 -5.77
CA ILE A 316 17.19 -4.30 -4.95
C ILE A 316 16.44 -4.85 -3.75
N ILE A 317 16.56 -6.16 -3.55
CA ILE A 317 15.97 -6.89 -2.43
C ILE A 317 17.11 -7.50 -1.62
N SER A 318 17.21 -7.12 -0.35
CA SER A 318 18.19 -7.68 0.58
C SER A 318 17.48 -8.51 1.64
N ARG A 319 17.89 -9.77 1.83
CA ARG A 319 17.44 -10.64 2.93
C ARG A 319 18.32 -10.37 4.16
N HIS A 320 17.70 -10.03 5.27
CA HIS A 320 18.37 -9.67 6.52
C HIS A 320 18.27 -10.82 7.53
N ARG A 321 19.08 -11.86 7.31
CA ARG A 321 19.09 -13.10 8.13
C ARG A 321 19.32 -12.83 9.62
N GLU A 322 20.08 -11.80 9.95
CA GLU A 322 20.35 -11.36 11.32
C GLU A 322 19.12 -10.81 12.06
N MET A 323 18.05 -10.48 11.33
CA MET A 323 16.77 -10.03 11.87
C MET A 323 15.70 -11.15 11.85
N GLU A 324 16.00 -12.29 11.23
CA GLU A 324 15.07 -13.40 11.08
C GLU A 324 14.93 -14.19 12.39
N LYS A 325 13.77 -14.81 12.56
CA LYS A 325 13.48 -15.70 13.69
C LYS A 325 12.89 -16.98 13.14
N MET A 326 13.44 -18.12 13.51
CA MET A 326 12.97 -19.42 13.03
C MET A 326 12.94 -20.42 14.16
N ASP A 327 11.82 -21.15 14.28
CA ASP A 327 11.76 -22.38 15.04
C ASP A 327 12.69 -23.41 14.38
N LYS A 328 13.45 -24.15 15.19
CA LYS A 328 14.41 -25.16 14.73
C LYS A 328 13.74 -26.31 13.95
N ASN A 329 12.43 -26.47 14.10
CA ASN A 329 11.68 -27.57 13.49
C ASN A 329 11.07 -27.21 12.12
N ILE A 330 11.31 -26.01 11.58
CA ILE A 330 10.84 -25.61 10.25
C ILE A 330 11.96 -25.73 9.20
N THR A 331 11.57 -26.19 8.01
CA THR A 331 12.40 -26.10 6.81
C THR A 331 12.45 -24.65 6.32
N ASP A 332 13.65 -24.14 6.08
CA ASP A 332 13.85 -22.78 5.57
C ASP A 332 13.14 -22.58 4.22
N ILE A 333 12.39 -21.48 4.10
CA ILE A 333 11.86 -21.04 2.82
C ILE A 333 13.02 -20.59 1.94
N ASN A 334 13.03 -21.07 0.69
CA ASN A 334 14.05 -20.69 -0.27
C ASN A 334 13.93 -19.22 -0.70
N ASP A 335 15.05 -18.63 -1.13
CA ASP A 335 15.08 -17.22 -1.53
C ASP A 335 14.14 -16.94 -2.72
N GLU A 336 13.91 -17.92 -3.60
CA GLU A 336 12.98 -17.80 -4.72
C GLU A 336 11.55 -17.50 -4.24
N SER A 337 11.03 -18.24 -3.26
CA SER A 337 9.69 -18.03 -2.70
C SER A 337 9.57 -16.67 -2.02
N LEU A 338 10.63 -16.23 -1.33
CA LEU A 338 10.70 -14.89 -0.73
C LEU A 338 10.66 -13.80 -1.82
N LEU A 339 11.35 -13.98 -2.95
CA LEU A 339 11.34 -13.04 -4.07
C LEU A 339 10.00 -13.07 -4.82
N VAL A 340 9.38 -14.24 -4.97
CA VAL A 340 8.01 -14.39 -5.49
C VAL A 340 7.02 -13.61 -4.65
N SER A 341 7.21 -13.54 -3.32
CA SER A 341 6.36 -12.70 -2.46
C SER A 341 6.42 -11.21 -2.84
N VAL A 342 7.61 -10.69 -3.14
CA VAL A 342 7.82 -9.30 -3.56
C VAL A 342 7.23 -9.06 -4.95
N PHE A 343 7.51 -9.96 -5.90
CA PHE A 343 7.03 -9.83 -7.27
C PHE A 343 5.50 -9.93 -7.35
N SER A 344 4.91 -10.90 -6.66
CA SER A 344 3.47 -11.12 -6.67
C SER A 344 2.71 -9.93 -6.09
N LEU A 345 3.20 -9.35 -4.99
CA LEU A 345 2.62 -8.14 -4.43
C LEU A 345 2.84 -6.87 -5.28
N SER A 346 3.73 -6.92 -6.28
CA SER A 346 3.85 -5.88 -7.31
C SER A 346 2.77 -5.99 -8.38
N ARG A 347 2.14 -7.17 -8.54
CA ARG A 347 1.01 -7.38 -9.45
C ARG A 347 -0.33 -6.93 -8.88
N LEU A 348 -0.40 -6.77 -7.56
CA LEU A 348 -1.55 -6.17 -6.90
C LEU A 348 -1.41 -4.66 -6.93
N ASN A 349 -2.44 -3.95 -7.41
CA ASN A 349 -2.47 -2.48 -7.38
C ASN A 349 -3.88 -1.96 -7.61
N TYR A 350 -4.59 -1.74 -6.51
CA TYR A 350 -5.96 -1.21 -6.54
C TYR A 350 -6.06 0.27 -6.95
N VAL A 351 -4.93 0.96 -7.17
CA VAL A 351 -4.90 2.35 -7.66
C VAL A 351 -4.92 2.41 -9.20
N SER A 352 -4.22 1.47 -9.87
CA SER A 352 -4.10 1.44 -11.33
C SER A 352 -4.10 0.01 -11.85
N VAL A 353 -5.13 -0.32 -12.62
CA VAL A 353 -5.34 -1.67 -13.19
C VAL A 353 -4.98 -1.79 -14.67
N GLN A 354 -4.61 -0.68 -15.30
CA GLN A 354 -4.12 -0.70 -16.68
C GLN A 354 -2.72 -1.30 -16.78
N ASN A 355 -2.01 -1.34 -15.65
CA ASN A 355 -0.68 -1.87 -15.55
C ASN A 355 -0.69 -3.14 -14.67
N PRO A 356 -0.43 -4.33 -15.25
CA PRO A 356 -0.50 -5.58 -14.50
C PRO A 356 0.68 -5.82 -13.55
N VAL A 357 1.76 -5.05 -13.66
CA VAL A 357 2.90 -5.11 -12.74
C VAL A 357 3.34 -3.69 -12.38
N SER A 358 3.24 -3.35 -11.10
CA SER A 358 3.77 -2.09 -10.57
C SER A 358 5.27 -2.17 -10.36
N SER A 359 5.95 -1.03 -10.39
CA SER A 359 7.40 -0.98 -10.14
C SER A 359 7.80 -1.30 -8.69
N GLU A 360 6.85 -1.25 -7.76
CA GLU A 360 7.02 -1.54 -6.33
C GLU A 360 5.83 -2.38 -5.82
N PRO A 361 6.04 -3.27 -4.83
CA PRO A 361 4.96 -4.04 -4.22
C PRO A 361 4.04 -3.17 -3.37
N ILE A 362 2.78 -3.57 -3.20
CA ILE A 362 1.82 -2.84 -2.36
C ILE A 362 2.29 -2.64 -0.92
N THR A 363 3.10 -3.56 -0.39
CA THR A 363 3.67 -3.48 0.97
C THR A 363 4.57 -2.27 1.19
N THR A 364 5.22 -1.76 0.14
CA THR A 364 6.05 -0.54 0.20
C THR A 364 5.41 0.65 -0.51
N ARG A 365 4.52 0.41 -1.46
CA ARG A 365 3.81 1.48 -2.17
C ARG A 365 2.75 2.15 -1.29
N TYR A 366 1.87 1.37 -0.66
CA TYR A 366 0.73 1.90 0.12
C TYR A 366 1.17 2.56 1.42
N SER A 367 2.23 2.02 1.97
CA SER A 367 3.08 2.56 3.02
C SER A 367 3.23 4.10 2.95
N ARG A 368 3.57 4.65 1.78
CA ARG A 368 3.78 6.09 1.59
C ARG A 368 2.49 6.90 1.62
N GLU A 369 1.40 6.38 1.04
CA GLU A 369 0.11 7.09 1.03
C GLU A 369 -0.52 7.16 2.43
N ILE A 370 -0.36 6.10 3.22
CA ILE A 370 -0.81 6.06 4.63
C ILE A 370 -0.13 7.15 5.44
N ALA A 371 1.18 7.31 5.30
CA ALA A 371 1.95 8.30 6.03
C ALA A 371 1.41 9.72 5.87
N TRP A 372 1.22 10.14 4.62
CA TRP A 372 0.79 11.51 4.27
C TRP A 372 -0.56 11.89 4.90
N LEU A 373 -1.46 10.93 5.03
CA LEU A 373 -2.78 11.16 5.58
C LEU A 373 -2.82 10.96 7.11
N THR A 374 -2.10 9.97 7.64
CA THR A 374 -2.09 9.66 9.09
C THR A 374 -1.52 10.82 9.90
N LEU A 375 -0.45 11.46 9.41
CA LEU A 375 0.15 12.62 10.05
C LEU A 375 -0.87 13.75 10.31
N ARG A 376 -1.80 13.97 9.38
CA ARG A 376 -2.86 14.98 9.54
C ARG A 376 -3.95 14.58 10.53
N LEU A 377 -4.27 13.29 10.58
CA LEU A 377 -5.23 12.78 11.56
C LEU A 377 -4.70 13.03 12.98
N LEU A 378 -3.41 12.80 13.19
CA LEU A 378 -2.74 13.06 14.46
C LEU A 378 -2.75 14.55 14.83
N GLU A 379 -2.47 15.46 13.89
CA GLU A 379 -2.56 16.92 14.13
C GLU A 379 -3.97 17.35 14.58
N ARG A 380 -5.01 16.77 13.98
CA ARG A 380 -6.41 17.10 14.30
C ARG A 380 -6.95 16.38 15.54
N LYS A 381 -6.13 15.63 16.28
CA LYS A 381 -6.56 14.73 17.38
C LYS A 381 -7.72 13.81 16.95
N ALA A 382 -7.80 13.48 15.68
CA ALA A 382 -8.74 12.48 15.20
C ALA A 382 -8.32 11.13 15.81
N ASN A 383 -9.27 10.33 16.27
CA ASN A 383 -8.94 9.06 16.91
C ASN A 383 -8.69 8.00 15.80
N PRO A 384 -7.44 7.62 15.48
CA PRO A 384 -7.16 6.62 14.45
C PRO A 384 -7.58 5.20 14.87
N GLU A 385 -8.10 5.03 16.09
CA GLU A 385 -8.48 3.73 16.64
C GLU A 385 -9.80 3.17 16.12
N ILE A 386 -10.47 3.85 15.19
CA ILE A 386 -11.70 3.33 14.60
C ILE A 386 -11.38 2.05 13.83
N GLU A 387 -11.87 0.91 14.32
CA GLU A 387 -11.62 -0.43 13.77
C GLU A 387 -11.92 -0.53 12.26
N THR A 388 -12.90 0.25 11.77
CA THR A 388 -13.24 0.33 10.33
C THR A 388 -12.10 0.90 9.49
N LEU A 389 -11.26 1.79 10.04
CA LEU A 389 -10.09 2.33 9.35
C LEU A 389 -8.91 1.36 9.32
N ARG A 390 -8.87 0.37 10.23
CA ARG A 390 -7.83 -0.68 10.21
C ARG A 390 -8.10 -1.69 9.10
N THR A 391 -9.36 -2.02 8.88
CA THR A 391 -9.78 -3.08 7.94
C THR A 391 -10.09 -2.58 6.52
N ARG A 392 -10.17 -1.26 6.31
CA ARG A 392 -10.40 -0.65 4.99
C ARG A 392 -9.15 0.06 4.47
N MET A 393 -8.90 -0.04 3.16
CA MET A 393 -7.79 0.67 2.50
C MET A 393 -8.19 2.12 2.17
N TRP A 394 -8.46 2.94 3.18
CA TRP A 394 -8.95 4.31 3.03
C TRP A 394 -7.96 5.27 2.33
N PHE A 395 -6.68 4.89 2.29
CA PHE A 395 -5.53 5.66 1.82
C PHE A 395 -5.27 5.57 0.31
N ILE A 396 -5.85 4.59 -0.40
CA ILE A 396 -5.57 4.38 -1.84
C ILE A 396 -6.21 5.42 -2.77
#